data_AF-A0A9E5UFM7-F1
#
_entry.id   AF-A0A9E5UFM7-F1
#
_cell.length_a   1.000
_cell.length_b   1.000
_cell.length_c   1.000
_cell.angle_alpha   90.00
_cell.angle_beta   90.00
_cell.angle_gamma   90.00
#
_symmetry.space_group_name_H-M   'P 1'
#
loop_
_entity.id
_entity.type
_entity.pdbx_description
1 polymer ?
#
loop_
_entity_poly.entity_id
_entity_poly.type
_entity_poly.pdbx_seq_one_letter_code
_entity_poly.pdbx_strand_id
1 'polypeptide(L)'
;MHLQNHHFKIRNWWHWAAGCLAFLWVLLRSGTNPKRLSYPCQQAAMPLAVNWLLAVSAFFAGSLFLKRFTKISGITILIVGFIWLAGTYPEFSRAGVNAIESLPVWEVPNPVSTVFVMDSIPPTSGSLAAGDTTVPDAYLPDPAIDTLLMLMAARGTYLHQSPSHPEGIVGSDHFVVIKGNFQWTSRNTTSTDRIKGLIWQILQHPEGFSGEILVCDNTQDIGTGVGENDNNSEDSNQSIIDVVSTFFSKGYPVYTLDWNYIWSTVADEYTAGDYSDGFVYESTSKISYPKFRSPSGNYYISLRYGIWDSLSASYDLSRLCIIDFPVLKAHSWAGATIAVKNWIGTLTTAHANSRYGGWNSMHTNYLFAPYALVARVMAVTYPKLSIIDAAWTTTDGPVNLSWVQNTQMLLASTDPVASSWYAAKYILTPIARFPNATDPDRIGSTYNRCLNNWKTFLSDSAGFPCTMDSLE
;
A
#
# COMPACT_ATOMS: atom_id res chain seq x y z
N MET A 1 35.92 -48.88 -49.98
CA MET A 1 34.77 -48.26 -50.65
C MET A 1 33.49 -48.87 -50.09
N HIS A 2 32.93 -48.30 -49.03
CA HIS A 2 31.54 -48.52 -48.62
C HIS A 2 31.13 -47.39 -47.66
N LEU A 3 30.45 -46.38 -48.21
CA LEU A 3 29.75 -45.35 -47.45
C LEU A 3 28.31 -45.84 -47.25
N GLN A 4 27.95 -46.15 -46.00
CA GLN A 4 26.56 -46.37 -45.61
C GLN A 4 25.83 -45.02 -45.55
N ASN A 5 24.83 -44.85 -46.41
CA ASN A 5 23.87 -43.75 -46.34
C ASN A 5 22.92 -43.97 -45.15
N HIS A 6 23.13 -43.25 -44.05
CA HIS A 6 22.11 -43.12 -43.00
C HIS A 6 21.06 -42.09 -43.45
N HIS A 7 19.92 -42.58 -43.92
CA HIS A 7 18.72 -41.75 -44.08
C HIS A 7 18.18 -41.34 -42.69
N PHE A 8 18.30 -40.06 -42.36
CA PHE A 8 17.68 -39.47 -41.17
C PHE A 8 16.16 -39.39 -41.38
N LYS A 9 15.41 -40.40 -40.92
CA LYS A 9 13.94 -40.34 -40.89
C LYS A 9 13.49 -39.45 -39.72
N ILE A 10 13.04 -38.23 -40.03
CA ILE A 10 12.41 -37.33 -39.05
C ILE A 10 11.08 -37.95 -38.60
N ARG A 11 11.10 -38.67 -37.46
CA ARG A 11 9.93 -39.41 -36.93
C ARG A 11 8.82 -38.52 -36.34
N ASN A 12 9.07 -37.21 -36.22
CA ASN A 12 8.26 -36.29 -35.40
C ASN A 12 7.68 -35.09 -36.20
N TRP A 13 7.28 -35.30 -37.46
CA TRP A 13 6.70 -34.25 -38.33
C TRP A 13 5.35 -33.69 -37.82
N TRP A 14 4.63 -34.45 -36.99
CA TRP A 14 3.30 -34.07 -36.50
C TRP A 14 3.33 -32.81 -35.63
N HIS A 15 4.40 -32.59 -34.85
CA HIS A 15 4.54 -31.38 -34.03
C HIS A 15 4.64 -30.11 -34.90
N TRP A 16 5.32 -30.20 -36.03
CA TRP A 16 5.44 -29.11 -36.99
C TRP A 16 4.11 -28.81 -37.67
N ALA A 17 3.35 -29.85 -38.02
CA ALA A 17 2.01 -29.70 -38.59
C ALA A 17 1.04 -29.08 -37.59
N ALA A 18 0.99 -29.59 -36.35
CA ALA A 18 0.11 -29.09 -35.30
C ALA A 18 0.41 -27.63 -34.92
N GLY A 19 1.70 -27.28 -34.79
CA GLY A 19 2.12 -25.90 -34.52
C GLY A 19 1.80 -24.93 -35.65
N CYS A 20 1.99 -25.34 -36.91
CA CYS A 20 1.62 -24.55 -38.09
C CYS A 20 0.11 -24.32 -38.16
N LEU A 21 -0.69 -25.36 -37.92
CA LEU A 21 -2.15 -25.25 -37.90
C LEU A 21 -2.63 -24.33 -36.78
N ALA A 22 -2.03 -24.41 -35.59
CA ALA A 22 -2.32 -23.49 -34.49
C ALA A 22 -1.96 -22.03 -34.85
N PHE A 23 -0.82 -21.81 -35.49
CA PHE A 23 -0.39 -20.48 -35.96
C PHE A 23 -1.36 -19.89 -37.01
N LEU A 24 -1.73 -20.68 -38.01
CA LEU A 24 -2.70 -20.27 -39.03
C LEU A 24 -4.08 -20.01 -38.41
N TRP A 25 -4.50 -20.83 -37.44
CA TRP A 25 -5.74 -20.62 -36.71
C TRP A 25 -5.74 -19.30 -35.93
N VAL A 26 -4.63 -18.97 -35.26
CA VAL A 26 -4.49 -17.72 -34.51
C VAL A 26 -4.55 -16.51 -35.45
N LEU A 27 -3.81 -16.55 -36.56
CA LEU A 27 -3.81 -15.48 -37.56
C LEU A 27 -5.19 -15.28 -38.21
N LEU A 28 -5.83 -16.37 -38.64
CA LEU A 28 -7.10 -16.32 -39.35
C LEU A 28 -8.25 -15.80 -38.46
N ARG A 29 -8.26 -16.19 -37.18
CA ARG A 29 -9.35 -15.84 -36.25
C ARG A 29 -9.13 -14.49 -35.56
N SER A 30 -7.89 -14.09 -35.35
CA SER A 30 -7.57 -12.77 -34.80
C SER A 30 -7.71 -11.68 -35.85
N GLY A 31 -7.36 -11.96 -37.11
CA GLY A 31 -7.40 -10.97 -38.19
C GLY A 31 -6.59 -9.72 -37.84
N THR A 32 -7.12 -8.54 -38.13
CA THR A 32 -6.50 -7.25 -37.78
C THR A 32 -6.93 -6.69 -36.43
N ASN A 33 -7.82 -7.37 -35.69
CA ASN A 33 -8.32 -6.89 -34.41
C ASN A 33 -7.63 -7.60 -33.24
N PRO A 34 -6.68 -6.95 -32.53
CA PRO A 34 -5.91 -7.58 -31.47
C PRO A 34 -6.76 -8.01 -30.27
N LYS A 35 -7.96 -7.44 -30.07
CA LYS A 35 -8.86 -7.83 -28.98
C LYS A 35 -9.35 -9.28 -29.09
N ARG A 36 -9.29 -9.89 -30.28
CA ARG A 36 -9.76 -11.28 -30.48
C ARG A 36 -8.80 -12.33 -29.94
N LEU A 37 -7.57 -11.95 -29.60
CA LEU A 37 -6.59 -12.84 -28.97
C LEU A 37 -6.96 -13.22 -27.53
N SER A 38 -7.88 -12.49 -26.88
CA SER A 38 -8.36 -12.80 -25.53
C SER A 38 -9.39 -13.92 -25.49
N TYR A 39 -9.87 -14.42 -26.63
CA TYR A 39 -10.84 -15.52 -26.65
C TYR A 39 -10.21 -16.84 -26.17
N PRO A 40 -10.93 -17.67 -25.38
CA PRO A 40 -10.37 -18.89 -24.79
C PRO A 40 -9.72 -19.85 -25.79
N CYS A 41 -10.31 -19.99 -26.99
CA CYS A 41 -9.77 -20.84 -28.05
C CYS A 41 -8.52 -20.26 -28.74
N GLN A 42 -8.34 -18.94 -28.70
CA GLN A 42 -7.13 -18.27 -29.17
C GLN A 42 -6.02 -18.41 -28.13
N GLN A 43 -6.35 -18.22 -26.85
CA GLN A 43 -5.42 -18.42 -25.75
C GLN A 43 -4.92 -19.85 -25.66
N ALA A 44 -5.78 -20.85 -25.91
CA ALA A 44 -5.37 -22.26 -25.94
C ALA A 44 -4.44 -22.60 -27.13
N ALA A 45 -4.62 -21.95 -28.28
CA ALA A 45 -3.80 -22.18 -29.48
C ALA A 45 -2.48 -21.39 -29.47
N MET A 46 -2.40 -20.30 -28.70
CA MET A 46 -1.28 -19.36 -28.69
C MET A 46 0.06 -20.01 -28.32
N PRO A 47 0.17 -20.88 -27.28
CA PRO A 47 1.45 -21.51 -26.94
C PRO A 47 1.99 -22.39 -28.06
N LEU A 48 1.11 -23.11 -28.76
CA LEU A 48 1.50 -23.97 -29.89
C LEU A 48 1.96 -23.15 -31.09
N ALA A 49 1.25 -22.06 -31.39
CA ALA A 49 1.58 -21.12 -32.46
C ALA A 49 2.92 -20.41 -32.22
N VAL A 50 3.14 -19.90 -31.00
CA VAL A 50 4.36 -19.18 -30.60
C VAL A 50 5.57 -20.13 -30.61
N ASN A 51 5.42 -21.33 -30.04
CA ASN A 51 6.51 -22.33 -30.06
C ASN A 51 6.89 -22.74 -31.48
N TRP A 52 5.92 -22.85 -32.39
CA TRP A 52 6.20 -23.12 -33.79
C TRP A 52 6.92 -21.96 -34.48
N LEU A 53 6.47 -20.72 -34.27
CA LEU A 53 7.13 -19.54 -34.82
C LEU A 53 8.57 -19.39 -34.31
N LEU A 54 8.80 -19.66 -33.02
CA LEU A 54 10.13 -19.67 -32.42
C LEU A 54 11.00 -20.79 -33.00
N ALA A 55 10.46 -21.98 -33.21
CA ALA A 55 11.19 -23.09 -33.83
C ALA A 55 11.57 -22.80 -35.29
N VAL A 56 10.64 -22.23 -36.08
CA VAL A 56 10.89 -21.76 -37.45
C VAL A 56 11.97 -20.67 -37.43
N SER A 57 11.82 -19.67 -36.57
CA SER A 57 12.77 -18.56 -36.45
C SER A 57 14.16 -19.05 -36.03
N ALA A 58 14.24 -19.97 -35.07
CA ALA A 58 15.50 -20.58 -34.63
C ALA A 58 16.14 -21.44 -35.72
N PHE A 59 15.34 -22.16 -36.53
CA PHE A 59 15.84 -22.93 -37.67
C PHE A 59 16.46 -22.02 -38.74
N PHE A 60 15.77 -20.95 -39.13
CA PHE A 60 16.25 -20.02 -40.16
C PHE A 60 17.35 -19.08 -39.64
N ALA A 61 17.16 -18.46 -38.47
CA ALA A 61 18.17 -17.64 -37.84
C ALA A 61 19.41 -18.46 -37.50
N GLY A 62 19.25 -19.67 -36.95
CA GLY A 62 20.34 -20.60 -36.71
C GLY A 62 21.10 -20.96 -37.98
N SER A 63 20.40 -21.21 -39.10
CA SER A 63 21.04 -21.51 -40.39
C SER A 63 21.85 -20.34 -40.97
N LEU A 64 21.38 -19.10 -40.76
CA LEU A 64 22.06 -17.87 -41.18
C LEU A 64 23.21 -17.49 -40.24
N PHE A 65 23.05 -17.73 -38.94
CA PHE A 65 24.05 -17.45 -37.90
C PHE A 65 25.21 -18.46 -37.95
N LEU A 66 24.91 -19.76 -38.15
CA LEU A 66 25.91 -20.81 -38.35
C LEU A 66 26.74 -20.62 -39.62
N LYS A 67 26.16 -20.03 -40.67
CA LYS A 67 26.91 -19.66 -41.89
C LYS A 67 27.87 -18.49 -41.70
N ARG A 68 27.60 -17.58 -40.74
CA ARG A 68 28.37 -16.35 -40.56
C ARG A 68 29.37 -16.42 -39.39
N PHE A 69 29.16 -17.32 -38.43
CA PHE A 69 30.02 -17.50 -37.26
C PHE A 69 30.25 -18.99 -36.96
N THR A 70 31.06 -19.66 -37.78
CA THR A 70 31.49 -21.06 -37.59
C THR A 70 32.39 -21.30 -36.37
N LYS A 71 32.54 -20.31 -35.47
CA LYS A 71 33.44 -20.35 -34.30
C LYS A 71 32.75 -20.28 -32.94
N ILE A 72 31.42 -20.11 -32.88
CA ILE A 72 30.70 -20.09 -31.59
C ILE A 72 30.14 -21.50 -31.36
N SER A 73 30.56 -22.14 -30.27
CA SER A 73 30.15 -23.51 -29.97
C SER A 73 28.64 -23.56 -29.68
N GLY A 74 27.94 -24.60 -30.15
CA GLY A 74 26.50 -24.75 -29.94
C GLY A 74 26.07 -24.76 -28.47
N ILE A 75 27.01 -24.98 -27.55
CA ILE A 75 26.81 -24.91 -26.10
C ILE A 75 26.46 -23.49 -25.66
N THR A 76 27.09 -22.46 -26.23
CA THR A 76 26.82 -21.06 -25.87
C THR A 76 25.40 -20.64 -26.24
N ILE A 77 24.90 -21.10 -27.41
CA ILE A 77 23.53 -20.83 -27.86
C ILE A 77 22.52 -21.57 -26.98
N LEU A 78 22.79 -22.81 -26.57
CA LEU A 78 21.95 -23.57 -25.66
C LEU A 78 21.88 -22.92 -24.27
N ILE A 79 22.99 -22.40 -23.75
CA ILE A 79 23.03 -21.69 -22.47
C ILE A 79 22.22 -20.40 -22.54
N VAL A 80 22.40 -19.60 -23.60
CA VAL A 80 21.60 -18.37 -23.78
C VAL A 80 20.11 -18.69 -23.96
N GLY A 81 19.78 -19.74 -24.72
CA GLY A 81 18.41 -20.21 -24.89
C GLY A 81 17.79 -20.70 -23.57
N PHE A 82 18.55 -21.43 -22.74
CA PHE A 82 18.10 -21.90 -21.43
C PHE A 82 17.93 -20.75 -20.42
N ILE A 83 18.84 -19.77 -20.42
CA ILE A 83 18.72 -18.56 -19.60
C ILE A 83 17.49 -17.75 -20.03
N TRP A 84 17.24 -17.62 -21.33
CA TRP A 84 16.06 -16.93 -21.85
C TRP A 84 14.77 -17.68 -21.53
N LEU A 85 14.74 -19.01 -21.67
CA LEU A 85 13.56 -19.83 -21.34
C LEU A 85 13.29 -19.84 -19.82
N ALA A 86 14.33 -19.98 -18.99
CA ALA A 86 14.21 -19.96 -17.53
C ALA A 86 13.85 -18.56 -16.99
N GLY A 87 14.29 -17.50 -17.68
CA GLY A 87 13.92 -16.12 -17.36
C GLY A 87 12.52 -15.71 -17.81
N THR A 88 11.97 -16.35 -18.85
CA THR A 88 10.63 -16.04 -19.41
C THR A 88 9.52 -16.97 -18.89
N TYR A 89 9.85 -18.17 -18.39
CA TYR A 89 8.87 -19.11 -17.83
C TYR A 89 8.00 -18.52 -16.68
N PRO A 90 8.53 -17.70 -15.75
CA PRO A 90 7.72 -17.12 -14.67
C PRO A 90 6.61 -16.18 -15.16
N GLU A 91 6.77 -15.56 -16.34
CA GLU A 91 5.78 -14.65 -16.93
C GLU A 91 4.61 -15.40 -17.60
N PHE A 92 4.88 -16.58 -18.19
CA PHE A 92 3.88 -17.41 -18.86
C PHE A 92 3.12 -18.33 -17.92
N SER A 93 3.70 -18.69 -16.77
CA SER A 93 3.00 -19.37 -15.68
C SER A 93 2.23 -18.41 -14.78
N ARG A 94 1.89 -17.20 -15.25
CA ARG A 94 0.82 -16.41 -14.66
C ARG A 94 -0.39 -17.33 -14.56
N ALA A 95 -0.66 -17.82 -13.35
CA ALA A 95 -2.03 -18.10 -12.97
C ALA A 95 -2.77 -16.80 -13.31
N GLY A 96 -3.77 -16.88 -14.20
CA GLY A 96 -4.71 -15.78 -14.31
C GLY A 96 -5.12 -15.42 -12.90
N VAL A 97 -5.11 -14.13 -12.58
CA VAL A 97 -5.60 -13.61 -11.30
C VAL A 97 -6.88 -14.37 -11.02
N ASN A 98 -6.86 -15.25 -10.02
CA ASN A 98 -8.11 -15.82 -9.54
C ASN A 98 -8.92 -14.60 -9.14
N ALA A 99 -10.05 -14.37 -9.81
CA ALA A 99 -10.97 -13.34 -9.35
C ALA A 99 -11.21 -13.62 -7.87
N ILE A 100 -10.93 -12.64 -7.00
CA ILE A 100 -11.37 -12.72 -5.62
C ILE A 100 -12.88 -12.59 -5.72
N GLU A 101 -13.61 -13.71 -5.75
CA GLU A 101 -15.06 -13.71 -5.98
C GLU A 101 -15.83 -13.04 -4.83
N SER A 102 -15.30 -13.13 -3.60
CA SER A 102 -15.78 -12.42 -2.41
C SER A 102 -14.75 -12.54 -1.30
N LEU A 103 -14.58 -11.49 -0.48
CA LEU A 103 -13.74 -11.60 0.71
C LEU A 103 -14.45 -12.43 1.79
N PRO A 104 -13.71 -13.24 2.57
CA PRO A 104 -14.34 -14.07 3.57
C PRO A 104 -14.87 -13.24 4.74
N VAL A 105 -16.06 -13.60 5.22
CA VAL A 105 -16.70 -13.00 6.39
C VAL A 105 -16.75 -14.04 7.50
N TRP A 106 -16.28 -13.68 8.69
CA TRP A 106 -16.44 -14.48 9.90
C TRP A 106 -17.02 -13.60 11.00
N GLU A 107 -17.94 -14.17 11.76
CA GLU A 107 -18.46 -13.57 12.98
C GLU A 107 -18.12 -14.51 14.13
N VAL A 108 -17.26 -14.04 15.03
CA VAL A 108 -16.95 -14.75 16.28
C VAL A 108 -17.68 -14.06 17.44
N PRO A 109 -18.14 -14.80 18.47
CA PRO A 109 -18.71 -14.19 19.66
C PRO A 109 -17.66 -13.42 20.46
N ASN A 110 -17.89 -12.13 20.71
CA ASN A 110 -17.00 -11.23 21.48
C ASN A 110 -15.57 -11.15 20.90
N PRO A 111 -15.40 -10.70 19.65
CA PRO A 111 -14.08 -10.61 19.02
C PRO A 111 -13.18 -9.64 19.80
N VAL A 112 -11.88 -9.94 19.85
CA VAL A 112 -10.87 -8.99 20.35
C VAL A 112 -10.82 -7.74 19.48
N SER A 113 -10.90 -7.94 18.15
CA SER A 113 -10.82 -6.87 17.14
C SER A 113 -11.78 -7.15 16.00
N THR A 114 -12.35 -6.09 15.40
CA THR A 114 -13.22 -6.21 14.23
C THR A 114 -12.57 -5.55 13.01
N VAL A 115 -12.46 -6.29 11.90
CA VAL A 115 -12.04 -5.74 10.61
C VAL A 115 -13.27 -5.57 9.74
N PHE A 116 -13.57 -4.33 9.39
CA PHE A 116 -14.62 -3.95 8.46
C PHE A 116 -14.07 -4.00 7.05
N VAL A 117 -14.79 -4.65 6.14
CA VAL A 117 -14.28 -4.98 4.81
C VAL A 117 -15.31 -4.66 3.77
N MET A 118 -14.88 -3.94 2.73
CA MET A 118 -15.60 -3.76 1.49
C MET A 118 -14.82 -4.50 0.39
N ASP A 119 -15.45 -5.50 -0.23
CA ASP A 119 -14.90 -6.25 -1.38
C ASP A 119 -15.30 -5.66 -2.74
N SER A 120 -16.03 -4.54 -2.70
CA SER A 120 -16.26 -3.63 -3.80
C SER A 120 -16.41 -2.21 -3.26
N ILE A 121 -15.94 -1.21 -4.01
CA ILE A 121 -16.10 0.20 -3.68
C ILE A 121 -17.01 0.86 -4.72
N PRO A 122 -18.00 1.67 -4.30
CA PRO A 122 -18.75 2.50 -5.23
C PRO A 122 -17.83 3.57 -5.85
N PRO A 123 -18.16 4.10 -7.04
CA PRO A 123 -17.46 5.24 -7.62
C PRO A 123 -17.50 6.46 -6.70
N THR A 124 -16.47 7.30 -6.75
CA THR A 124 -16.45 8.58 -6.04
C THR A 124 -17.57 9.51 -6.55
N SER A 125 -18.09 10.40 -5.70
CA SER A 125 -19.10 11.40 -6.10
C SER A 125 -18.57 12.33 -7.20
N GLY A 126 -17.26 12.48 -7.26
CA GLY A 126 -16.50 13.16 -8.32
C GLY A 126 -15.11 13.55 -7.82
N SER A 127 -14.13 13.57 -8.71
CA SER A 127 -12.79 14.07 -8.39
C SER A 127 -12.74 15.60 -8.49
N LEU A 128 -11.89 16.21 -7.67
CA LEU A 128 -11.59 17.62 -7.65
C LEU A 128 -10.55 17.89 -8.74
N ALA A 129 -10.92 18.69 -9.74
CA ALA A 129 -10.01 19.03 -10.81
C ALA A 129 -8.79 19.77 -10.23
N ALA A 130 -7.59 19.42 -10.70
CA ALA A 130 -6.35 19.99 -10.21
C ALA A 130 -6.37 21.53 -10.26
N GLY A 131 -6.11 22.17 -9.12
CA GLY A 131 -6.14 23.63 -8.96
C GLY A 131 -7.51 24.29 -8.99
N ASP A 132 -8.61 23.55 -9.11
CA ASP A 132 -9.97 24.09 -9.07
C ASP A 132 -10.61 23.89 -7.69
N THR A 133 -10.59 24.94 -6.89
CA THR A 133 -11.21 24.94 -5.56
C THR A 133 -12.71 25.29 -5.58
N THR A 134 -13.27 25.60 -6.74
CA THR A 134 -14.67 26.05 -6.90
C THR A 134 -15.67 24.90 -7.10
N VAL A 135 -15.18 23.67 -7.08
CA VAL A 135 -15.96 22.44 -7.19
C VAL A 135 -17.17 22.42 -6.24
N PRO A 136 -18.36 21.97 -6.72
CA PRO A 136 -19.56 21.87 -5.89
C PRO A 136 -19.38 20.97 -4.67
N ASP A 137 -20.10 21.29 -3.58
CA ASP A 137 -20.05 20.49 -2.34
C ASP A 137 -20.51 19.04 -2.54
N ALA A 138 -21.30 18.78 -3.59
CA ALA A 138 -21.71 17.44 -3.99
C ALA A 138 -20.54 16.51 -4.37
N TYR A 139 -19.33 17.05 -4.62
CA TYR A 139 -18.12 16.28 -4.87
C TYR A 139 -17.27 15.99 -3.62
N LEU A 140 -17.58 16.61 -2.48
CA LEU A 140 -16.88 16.40 -1.22
C LEU A 140 -17.18 15.05 -0.54
N PRO A 141 -18.43 14.55 -0.48
CA PRO A 141 -18.68 13.22 0.06
C PRO A 141 -18.10 12.13 -0.84
N ASP A 142 -17.72 11.00 -0.25
CA ASP A 142 -17.26 9.82 -0.98
C ASP A 142 -18.08 8.59 -0.56
N PRO A 143 -18.84 7.98 -1.49
CA PRO A 143 -19.77 6.91 -1.13
C PRO A 143 -19.08 5.66 -0.56
N ALA A 144 -17.79 5.44 -0.87
CA ALA A 144 -17.04 4.30 -0.33
C ALA A 144 -16.73 4.52 1.16
N ILE A 145 -16.33 5.73 1.54
CA ILE A 145 -16.17 6.10 2.96
C ILE A 145 -17.51 6.06 3.68
N ASP A 146 -18.57 6.63 3.10
CA ASP A 146 -19.90 6.63 3.73
C ASP A 146 -20.38 5.21 4.04
N THR A 147 -20.18 4.29 3.07
CA THR A 147 -20.53 2.88 3.23
C THR A 147 -19.66 2.20 4.28
N LEU A 148 -18.35 2.44 4.29
CA LEU A 148 -17.44 1.88 5.29
C LEU A 148 -17.83 2.29 6.71
N LEU A 149 -18.09 3.59 6.92
CA LEU A 149 -18.50 4.12 8.22
C LEU A 149 -19.88 3.61 8.64
N MET A 150 -20.79 3.39 7.68
CA MET A 150 -22.08 2.76 7.96
C MET A 150 -21.92 1.30 8.41
N LEU A 151 -21.02 0.54 7.77
CA LEU A 151 -20.69 -0.83 8.17
C LEU A 151 -20.10 -0.86 9.59
N MET A 152 -19.23 0.09 9.91
CA MET A 152 -18.67 0.27 11.25
C MET A 152 -19.78 0.57 12.29
N ALA A 153 -20.63 1.56 12.00
CA ALA A 153 -21.69 1.98 12.90
C ALA A 153 -22.70 0.87 13.16
N ALA A 154 -23.02 0.05 12.14
CA ALA A 154 -23.91 -1.11 12.27
C ALA A 154 -23.39 -2.18 13.26
N ARG A 155 -22.09 -2.16 13.59
CA ARG A 155 -21.46 -3.02 14.61
C ARG A 155 -20.97 -2.25 15.83
N GLY A 156 -21.46 -1.03 16.04
CA GLY A 156 -21.19 -0.26 17.25
C GLY A 156 -19.86 0.50 17.26
N THR A 157 -19.13 0.57 16.15
CA THR A 157 -17.96 1.43 16.00
C THR A 157 -18.36 2.71 15.27
N TYR A 158 -18.41 3.84 15.98
CA TYR A 158 -18.89 5.10 15.43
C TYR A 158 -17.74 6.06 15.14
N LEU A 159 -17.81 6.80 14.02
CA LEU A 159 -16.83 7.84 13.73
C LEU A 159 -16.92 8.98 14.74
N HIS A 160 -18.13 9.47 15.04
CA HIS A 160 -18.33 10.66 15.85
C HIS A 160 -18.51 10.34 17.33
N GLN A 161 -17.67 10.95 18.16
CA GLN A 161 -17.82 10.93 19.60
C GLN A 161 -18.89 11.94 20.00
N SER A 162 -20.02 11.45 20.50
CA SER A 162 -21.20 12.27 20.80
C SER A 162 -21.88 11.78 22.09
N PRO A 163 -22.82 12.54 22.68
CA PRO A 163 -23.59 12.06 23.82
C PRO A 163 -24.29 10.70 23.59
N SER A 164 -24.73 10.42 22.36
CA SER A 164 -25.30 9.12 21.98
C SER A 164 -24.26 8.01 21.76
N HIS A 165 -23.02 8.39 21.41
CA HIS A 165 -21.93 7.47 21.09
C HIS A 165 -20.64 7.96 21.75
N PRO A 166 -20.51 7.87 23.09
CA PRO A 166 -19.40 8.45 23.84
C PRO A 166 -18.04 7.80 23.54
N GLU A 167 -18.07 6.59 22.97
CA GLU A 167 -16.89 5.83 22.52
C GLU A 167 -16.54 6.08 21.03
N GLY A 168 -17.15 7.08 20.40
CA GLY A 168 -16.82 7.44 19.02
C GLY A 168 -15.37 7.91 18.86
N ILE A 169 -14.86 7.83 17.63
CA ILE A 169 -13.44 8.02 17.33
C ILE A 169 -13.00 9.49 17.35
N VAL A 170 -13.84 10.39 16.84
CA VAL A 170 -13.54 11.81 16.64
C VAL A 170 -14.56 12.66 17.39
N GLY A 171 -14.10 13.41 18.39
CA GLY A 171 -14.89 14.45 19.04
C GLY A 171 -14.95 15.74 18.22
N SER A 172 -15.95 16.56 18.53
CA SER A 172 -16.26 17.81 17.84
C SER A 172 -15.13 18.85 17.87
N ASP A 173 -14.25 18.79 18.85
CA ASP A 173 -13.18 19.77 19.10
C ASP A 173 -11.76 19.18 18.97
N HIS A 174 -11.66 17.94 18.45
CA HIS A 174 -10.39 17.24 18.31
C HIS A 174 -9.48 17.86 17.25
N PHE A 175 -8.17 17.83 17.51
CA PHE A 175 -7.16 17.93 16.47
C PHE A 175 -7.00 16.55 15.82
N VAL A 176 -7.43 16.42 14.58
CA VAL A 176 -7.44 15.14 13.85
C VAL A 176 -6.27 15.08 12.89
N VAL A 177 -5.39 14.11 13.08
CA VAL A 177 -4.32 13.78 12.14
C VAL A 177 -4.78 12.64 11.25
N ILE A 178 -4.83 12.87 9.94
CA ILE A 178 -4.99 11.83 8.93
C ILE A 178 -3.62 11.52 8.36
N LYS A 179 -3.05 10.40 8.81
CA LYS A 179 -1.73 9.93 8.42
C LYS A 179 -1.85 9.10 7.15
N GLY A 180 -1.61 9.71 6.00
CA GLY A 180 -1.63 9.01 4.71
C GLY A 180 -0.36 8.17 4.48
N ASN A 181 -0.29 7.50 3.35
CA ASN A 181 0.99 7.12 2.76
C ASN A 181 1.18 7.91 1.47
N PHE A 182 2.09 8.89 1.48
CA PHE A 182 2.37 9.74 0.33
C PHE A 182 3.79 9.55 -0.21
N GLN A 183 4.39 8.41 0.09
CA GLN A 183 5.66 8.01 -0.50
C GLN A 183 5.40 7.18 -1.77
N TRP A 184 6.17 7.46 -2.82
CA TRP A 184 6.18 6.78 -4.14
C TRP A 184 5.12 7.30 -5.13
N THR A 185 5.13 6.78 -6.35
CA THR A 185 4.18 7.12 -7.42
C THR A 185 3.36 5.90 -7.83
N SER A 186 2.47 6.08 -8.79
CA SER A 186 1.88 5.00 -9.57
C SER A 186 1.02 4.08 -8.74
N ARG A 187 0.00 4.69 -8.15
CA ARG A 187 -0.98 4.04 -7.28
C ARG A 187 -0.39 3.51 -5.98
N ASN A 188 0.84 3.91 -5.62
CA ASN A 188 1.48 3.53 -4.35
C ASN A 188 1.28 4.55 -3.23
N THR A 189 0.41 5.54 -3.41
CA THR A 189 0.05 6.53 -2.38
C THR A 189 -1.45 6.50 -2.12
N THR A 190 -1.85 6.81 -0.90
CA THR A 190 -3.26 6.72 -0.46
C THR A 190 -4.17 7.53 -1.36
N SER A 191 -5.34 6.98 -1.67
CA SER A 191 -6.38 7.63 -2.45
C SER A 191 -6.82 8.95 -1.80
N THR A 192 -6.64 10.02 -2.55
CA THR A 192 -7.10 11.37 -2.18
C THR A 192 -8.63 11.47 -2.23
N ASP A 193 -9.33 10.66 -3.05
CA ASP A 193 -10.80 10.57 -3.01
C ASP A 193 -11.30 10.02 -1.67
N ARG A 194 -10.62 8.99 -1.16
CA ARG A 194 -10.98 8.37 0.12
C ARG A 194 -10.64 9.29 1.30
N ILE A 195 -9.51 10.01 1.25
CA ILE A 195 -9.19 11.02 2.27
C ILE A 195 -10.19 12.18 2.23
N LYS A 196 -10.56 12.67 1.03
CA LYS A 196 -11.59 13.70 0.83
C LYS A 196 -12.91 13.31 1.49
N GLY A 197 -13.38 12.09 1.27
CA GLY A 197 -14.59 11.56 1.91
C GLY A 197 -14.49 11.52 3.44
N LEU A 198 -13.36 11.08 3.98
CA LEU A 198 -13.14 11.04 5.42
C LEU A 198 -13.14 12.44 6.03
N ILE A 199 -12.47 13.40 5.39
CA ILE A 199 -12.49 14.81 5.82
C ILE A 199 -13.93 15.32 5.85
N TRP A 200 -14.71 15.08 4.79
CA TRP A 200 -16.10 15.49 4.74
C TRP A 200 -16.90 14.89 5.91
N GLN A 201 -16.75 13.60 6.17
CA GLN A 201 -17.45 12.92 7.26
C GLN A 201 -17.06 13.44 8.65
N ILE A 202 -15.79 13.79 8.89
CA ILE A 202 -15.37 14.43 10.14
C ILE A 202 -16.04 15.80 10.31
N LEU A 203 -16.09 16.60 9.24
CA LEU A 203 -16.73 17.93 9.25
C LEU A 203 -18.25 17.85 9.51
N GLN A 204 -18.89 16.72 9.19
CA GLN A 204 -20.30 16.46 9.47
C GLN A 204 -20.59 16.00 10.91
N HIS A 205 -19.67 16.23 11.85
CA HIS A 205 -19.89 15.90 13.26
C HIS A 205 -21.25 16.47 13.74
N PRO A 206 -22.13 15.69 14.41
CA PRO A 206 -23.49 16.11 14.73
C PRO A 206 -23.58 17.32 15.67
N GLU A 207 -22.54 17.54 16.47
CA GLU A 207 -22.39 18.71 17.35
C GLU A 207 -21.71 19.91 16.67
N GLY A 208 -21.41 19.80 15.37
CA GLY A 208 -20.51 20.68 14.63
C GLY A 208 -19.05 20.34 14.89
N PHE A 209 -18.19 20.49 13.88
CA PHE A 209 -16.75 20.34 14.03
C PHE A 209 -16.09 21.70 14.22
N SER A 210 -15.30 21.84 15.28
CA SER A 210 -14.61 23.06 15.71
C SER A 210 -13.10 22.90 15.88
N GLY A 211 -12.61 21.67 15.72
CA GLY A 211 -11.20 21.35 15.76
C GLY A 211 -10.47 21.67 14.44
N GLU A 212 -9.35 20.98 14.22
CA GLU A 212 -8.53 21.12 13.02
C GLU A 212 -8.22 19.74 12.44
N ILE A 213 -8.24 19.62 11.12
CA ILE A 213 -7.88 18.39 10.41
C ILE A 213 -6.54 18.60 9.70
N LEU A 214 -5.57 17.76 9.99
CA LEU A 214 -4.24 17.76 9.39
C LEU A 214 -4.01 16.50 8.58
N VAL A 215 -3.74 16.64 7.29
CA VAL A 215 -3.28 15.53 6.43
C VAL A 215 -1.76 15.57 6.30
N CYS A 216 -1.08 14.51 6.73
CA CYS A 216 0.38 14.51 6.79
C CYS A 216 1.02 13.14 6.52
N ASP A 217 2.30 13.19 6.16
CA ASP A 217 3.25 12.07 6.15
C ASP A 217 4.66 12.69 6.23
N ASN A 218 5.67 11.92 6.62
CA ASN A 218 7.06 12.42 6.62
C ASN A 218 7.71 12.32 5.26
N THR A 219 7.30 11.35 4.43
CA THR A 219 7.90 11.01 3.11
C THR A 219 9.42 10.72 3.11
N GLN A 220 10.14 11.04 4.20
CA GLN A 220 11.52 10.67 4.54
C GLN A 220 12.59 11.25 3.63
N ASP A 221 12.29 12.37 2.97
CA ASP A 221 13.09 12.94 1.87
C ASP A 221 13.36 11.91 0.75
N ILE A 222 12.48 10.92 0.62
CA ILE A 222 12.61 9.79 -0.30
C ILE A 222 11.31 9.70 -1.09
N GLY A 223 11.41 9.81 -2.41
CA GLY A 223 10.25 9.73 -3.30
C GLY A 223 9.75 11.10 -3.72
N THR A 224 8.44 11.27 -3.73
CA THR A 224 7.75 12.35 -4.46
C THR A 224 7.13 13.44 -3.58
N GLY A 225 7.16 13.25 -2.25
CA GLY A 225 6.57 14.18 -1.30
C GLY A 225 5.04 14.08 -1.24
N VAL A 226 4.41 14.82 -0.32
CA VAL A 226 2.96 14.70 -0.09
C VAL A 226 2.10 15.12 -1.28
N GLY A 227 2.62 15.95 -2.19
CA GLY A 227 1.90 16.52 -3.32
C GLY A 227 1.79 15.66 -4.59
N GLU A 228 2.16 14.38 -4.53
CA GLU A 228 2.10 13.48 -5.70
C GLU A 228 0.66 13.27 -6.20
N ASN A 229 0.46 13.41 -7.52
CA ASN A 229 -0.84 13.25 -8.16
C ASN A 229 -1.07 11.82 -8.70
N ASP A 230 -0.02 11.05 -8.98
CA ASP A 230 -0.10 9.63 -9.37
C ASP A 230 -0.38 8.71 -8.16
N ASN A 231 -1.52 8.95 -7.52
CA ASN A 231 -2.01 8.28 -6.32
C ASN A 231 -3.17 7.32 -6.62
N ASN A 232 -3.68 6.65 -5.59
CA ASN A 232 -4.70 5.60 -5.74
C ASN A 232 -6.13 6.10 -6.06
N SER A 233 -6.31 7.39 -6.35
CA SER A 233 -7.61 8.03 -6.66
C SER A 233 -8.12 7.70 -8.06
N GLU A 234 -9.42 7.81 -8.29
CA GLU A 234 -10.00 7.56 -9.61
C GLU A 234 -9.43 8.52 -10.66
N ASP A 235 -9.32 9.80 -10.33
CA ASP A 235 -8.53 10.78 -11.09
C ASP A 235 -7.08 10.81 -10.62
N SER A 236 -6.17 10.34 -11.47
CA SER A 236 -4.72 10.36 -11.23
C SER A 236 -4.07 11.73 -11.41
N ASN A 237 -4.85 12.80 -11.62
CA ASN A 237 -4.33 14.16 -11.63
C ASN A 237 -4.67 14.93 -10.35
N GLN A 238 -5.60 14.43 -9.53
CA GLN A 238 -5.94 15.02 -8.25
C GLN A 238 -4.84 14.71 -7.23
N SER A 239 -4.25 15.73 -6.62
CA SER A 239 -3.30 15.59 -5.51
C SER A 239 -3.99 15.80 -4.16
N ILE A 240 -3.32 15.46 -3.06
CA ILE A 240 -3.84 15.78 -1.73
C ILE A 240 -3.88 17.29 -1.48
N ILE A 241 -3.01 18.05 -2.14
CA ILE A 241 -2.99 19.51 -2.06
C ILE A 241 -4.27 20.09 -2.66
N ASP A 242 -4.78 19.52 -3.75
CA ASP A 242 -6.05 19.94 -4.36
C ASP A 242 -7.23 19.71 -3.40
N VAL A 243 -7.25 18.55 -2.74
CA VAL A 243 -8.26 18.22 -1.71
C VAL A 243 -8.22 19.22 -0.57
N VAL A 244 -7.07 19.39 0.06
CA VAL A 244 -6.92 20.29 1.21
C VAL A 244 -7.21 21.74 0.83
N SER A 245 -6.72 22.21 -0.32
CA SER A 245 -6.96 23.58 -0.80
C SER A 245 -8.44 23.83 -1.08
N THR A 246 -9.15 22.84 -1.60
CA THR A 246 -10.60 22.92 -1.82
C THR A 246 -11.33 23.13 -0.50
N PHE A 247 -11.09 22.27 0.50
CA PHE A 247 -11.71 22.42 1.82
C PHE A 247 -11.34 23.75 2.48
N PHE A 248 -10.06 24.14 2.44
CA PHE A 248 -9.59 25.40 3.00
C PHE A 248 -10.25 26.61 2.34
N SER A 249 -10.40 26.63 1.01
CA SER A 249 -11.05 27.73 0.28
C SER A 249 -12.53 27.90 0.63
N LYS A 250 -13.18 26.83 1.09
CA LYS A 250 -14.57 26.81 1.57
C LYS A 250 -14.69 27.21 3.05
N GLY A 251 -13.57 27.56 3.69
CA GLY A 251 -13.53 28.02 5.08
C GLY A 251 -13.41 26.90 6.11
N TYR A 252 -13.13 25.66 5.70
CA TYR A 252 -12.92 24.56 6.64
C TYR A 252 -11.49 24.55 7.19
N PRO A 253 -11.28 24.17 8.46
CA PRO A 253 -9.96 24.11 9.11
C PRO A 253 -9.21 22.84 8.72
N VAL A 254 -8.95 22.68 7.43
CA VAL A 254 -8.28 21.52 6.84
C VAL A 254 -6.94 21.96 6.28
N TYR A 255 -5.87 21.28 6.69
CA TYR A 255 -4.51 21.62 6.33
C TYR A 255 -3.71 20.39 5.93
N THR A 256 -2.57 20.64 5.29
CA THR A 256 -1.57 19.63 4.99
C THR A 256 -0.23 20.05 5.57
N LEU A 257 0.55 19.07 6.04
CA LEU A 257 1.90 19.30 6.51
C LEU A 257 2.78 18.10 6.14
N ASP A 258 3.73 18.33 5.24
CA ASP A 258 4.76 17.34 4.92
C ASP A 258 5.82 17.39 6.01
N TRP A 259 5.86 16.40 6.91
CA TRP A 259 6.86 16.37 7.98
C TRP A 259 8.30 16.22 7.47
N ASN A 260 8.53 16.10 6.16
CA ASN A 260 9.86 16.19 5.58
C ASN A 260 10.59 17.50 5.98
N TYR A 261 9.86 18.61 6.18
CA TYR A 261 10.49 19.89 6.57
C TYR A 261 11.20 19.83 7.94
N ILE A 262 10.76 18.92 8.82
CA ILE A 262 11.37 18.67 10.13
C ILE A 262 12.18 17.37 10.17
N TRP A 263 12.33 16.69 9.03
CA TRP A 263 12.89 15.33 8.95
C TRP A 263 14.20 15.14 9.72
N SER A 264 15.14 16.08 9.61
CA SER A 264 16.44 16.01 10.31
C SER A 264 16.47 16.70 11.67
N THR A 265 15.49 17.55 11.96
CA THR A 265 15.48 18.44 13.13
C THR A 265 15.10 17.67 14.39
N VAL A 266 15.89 17.86 15.45
CA VAL A 266 15.56 17.38 16.79
C VAL A 266 15.16 18.58 17.63
N ALA A 267 14.05 18.44 18.35
CA ALA A 267 13.56 19.43 19.29
C ALA A 267 13.26 18.74 20.64
N ASP A 268 13.38 19.50 21.72
CA ASP A 268 12.88 19.06 23.03
C ASP A 268 11.37 19.29 23.12
N GLU A 269 10.74 18.69 24.14
CA GLU A 269 9.31 18.87 24.41
C GLU A 269 8.94 20.30 24.84
N TYR A 270 7.68 20.69 24.66
CA TYR A 270 7.21 22.02 25.06
C TYR A 270 7.36 22.26 26.57
N THR A 271 7.28 21.21 27.39
CA THR A 271 7.58 21.26 28.83
C THR A 271 9.02 21.63 29.16
N ALA A 272 9.95 21.44 28.24
CA ALA A 272 11.34 21.88 28.36
C ALA A 272 11.53 23.34 27.91
N GLY A 273 10.47 24.02 27.45
CA GLY A 273 10.52 25.39 26.94
C GLY A 273 10.97 25.50 25.48
N ASP A 274 11.11 24.39 24.76
CA ASP A 274 11.44 24.40 23.34
C ASP A 274 10.16 24.47 22.50
N TYR A 275 9.98 25.59 21.79
CA TYR A 275 8.85 25.80 20.87
C TYR A 275 9.19 25.53 19.40
N SER A 276 10.37 24.99 19.13
CA SER A 276 10.79 24.63 17.77
C SER A 276 10.00 23.42 17.27
N ASP A 277 9.72 23.41 15.97
CA ASP A 277 9.20 22.23 15.28
C ASP A 277 10.34 21.23 15.04
N GLY A 278 10.07 19.94 15.22
CA GLY A 278 11.09 18.91 15.12
C GLY A 278 10.56 17.53 15.48
N PHE A 279 11.46 16.55 15.46
CA PHE A 279 11.21 15.27 16.11
C PHE A 279 11.77 15.31 17.53
N VAL A 280 10.95 14.95 18.52
CA VAL A 280 11.51 14.54 19.80
C VAL A 280 12.20 13.20 19.57
N TYR A 281 13.47 13.06 19.96
CA TYR A 281 14.26 11.86 19.70
C TYR A 281 14.94 11.35 20.97
N GLU A 282 14.56 10.15 21.38
CA GLU A 282 15.14 9.46 22.53
C GLU A 282 16.37 8.65 22.09
N SER A 283 17.57 9.08 22.47
CA SER A 283 18.80 8.44 21.99
C SER A 283 18.97 6.98 22.43
N THR A 284 18.46 6.60 23.60
CA THR A 284 18.55 5.23 24.15
C THR A 284 17.55 4.27 23.50
N SER A 285 16.27 4.67 23.43
CA SER A 285 15.18 3.85 22.87
C SER A 285 15.02 3.99 21.36
N LYS A 286 15.71 4.97 20.76
CA LYS A 286 15.55 5.37 19.34
C LYS A 286 14.14 5.81 18.96
N ILE A 287 13.22 5.92 19.91
CA ILE A 287 11.86 6.38 19.66
C ILE A 287 11.94 7.84 19.22
N SER A 288 11.21 8.15 18.16
CA SER A 288 10.97 9.53 17.76
C SER A 288 9.56 9.73 17.27
N TYR A 289 9.07 10.96 17.44
CA TYR A 289 7.74 11.37 17.02
C TYR A 289 7.75 12.88 16.75
N PRO A 290 6.89 13.38 15.85
CA PRO A 290 6.87 14.77 15.49
C PRO A 290 6.24 15.62 16.60
N LYS A 291 6.79 16.82 16.73
CA LYS A 291 6.31 17.92 17.55
C LYS A 291 6.33 19.17 16.69
N PHE A 292 5.20 19.86 16.57
CA PHE A 292 5.09 21.00 15.66
C PHE A 292 3.94 21.93 16.05
N ARG A 293 4.06 23.20 15.66
CA ARG A 293 2.93 24.13 15.66
C ARG A 293 2.02 23.83 14.47
N SER A 294 0.71 23.78 14.69
CA SER A 294 -0.25 23.51 13.63
C SER A 294 -0.22 24.62 12.54
N PRO A 295 -0.56 24.31 11.28
CA PRO A 295 -0.58 25.30 10.20
C PRO A 295 -1.49 26.51 10.46
N SER A 296 -2.59 26.33 11.20
CA SER A 296 -3.43 27.46 11.64
C SER A 296 -2.72 28.39 12.64
N GLY A 297 -1.67 27.90 13.30
CA GLY A 297 -0.97 28.57 14.39
C GLY A 297 -1.66 28.46 15.75
N ASN A 298 -2.82 27.79 15.83
CA ASN A 298 -3.64 27.73 17.04
C ASN A 298 -3.21 26.64 18.03
N TYR A 299 -2.53 25.60 17.56
CA TYR A 299 -2.19 24.44 18.38
C TYR A 299 -0.69 24.17 18.38
N TYR A 300 -0.20 23.70 19.52
CA TYR A 300 1.14 23.13 19.69
C TYR A 300 0.98 21.64 19.91
N ILE A 301 1.46 20.83 18.97
CA ILE A 301 1.17 19.40 18.92
C ILE A 301 2.43 18.63 19.29
N SER A 302 2.36 17.77 20.30
CA SER A 302 3.28 16.65 20.49
C SER A 302 2.50 15.39 20.19
N LEU A 303 2.96 14.56 19.25
CA LEU A 303 2.22 13.32 18.98
C LEU A 303 2.13 12.45 20.23
N ARG A 304 3.16 12.41 21.08
CA ARG A 304 3.11 11.59 22.29
C ARG A 304 2.19 12.11 23.37
N TYR A 305 2.22 13.42 23.62
CA TYR A 305 1.56 14.00 24.79
C TYR A 305 0.24 14.71 24.48
N GLY A 306 -0.02 15.04 23.22
CA GLY A 306 -1.24 15.73 22.80
C GLY A 306 -1.03 17.21 22.54
N ILE A 307 -2.10 17.98 22.75
CA ILE A 307 -2.12 19.43 22.53
C ILE A 307 -1.53 20.14 23.75
N TRP A 308 -0.48 20.93 23.56
CA TRP A 308 0.14 21.72 24.60
C TRP A 308 -0.61 23.04 24.84
N ASP A 309 -0.99 23.28 26.10
CA ASP A 309 -1.48 24.57 26.57
C ASP A 309 -0.38 25.32 27.33
N SER A 310 0.12 26.39 26.71
CA SER A 310 1.17 27.25 27.28
C SER A 310 0.75 27.99 28.56
N LEU A 311 -0.55 28.22 28.79
CA LEU A 311 -1.04 28.94 29.97
C LEU A 311 -1.06 28.05 31.20
N SER A 312 -1.57 26.82 31.05
CA SER A 312 -1.59 25.83 32.12
C SER A 312 -0.30 25.01 32.22
N ALA A 313 0.60 25.13 31.24
CA ALA A 313 1.82 24.33 31.11
C ALA A 313 1.53 22.82 31.16
N SER A 314 0.47 22.39 30.46
CA SER A 314 0.00 21.02 30.47
C SER A 314 -0.36 20.53 29.06
N TYR A 315 -0.39 19.21 28.89
CA TYR A 315 -0.86 18.60 27.65
C TYR A 315 -2.24 18.01 27.80
N ASP A 316 -3.02 18.07 26.73
CA ASP A 316 -4.28 17.37 26.57
C ASP A 316 -4.18 16.34 25.44
N LEU A 317 -3.94 15.08 25.82
CA LEU A 317 -3.92 13.94 24.89
C LEU A 317 -5.31 13.56 24.41
N SER A 318 -6.36 13.86 25.18
CA SER A 318 -7.72 13.43 24.84
C SER A 318 -8.24 14.10 23.57
N ARG A 319 -7.74 15.30 23.26
CA ARG A 319 -8.09 16.06 22.07
C ARG A 319 -7.29 15.71 20.82
N LEU A 320 -6.25 14.88 20.92
CA LEU A 320 -5.48 14.42 19.76
C LEU A 320 -6.07 13.10 19.24
N CYS A 321 -6.56 13.10 18.00
CA CYS A 321 -7.04 11.90 17.33
C CYS A 321 -6.18 11.61 16.10
N ILE A 322 -5.65 10.39 15.99
CA ILE A 322 -4.90 9.96 14.80
C ILE A 322 -5.67 8.86 14.09
N ILE A 323 -5.90 9.07 12.79
CA ILE A 323 -6.41 8.08 11.85
C ILE A 323 -5.27 7.70 10.91
N ASP A 324 -4.84 6.44 10.95
CA ASP A 324 -3.86 5.88 10.03
C ASP A 324 -4.55 5.48 8.72
N PHE A 325 -4.06 5.93 7.58
CA PHE A 325 -4.69 5.72 6.28
C PHE A 325 -3.67 5.25 5.22
N PRO A 326 -3.07 4.06 5.37
CA PRO A 326 -2.12 3.51 4.40
C PRO A 326 -2.78 3.05 3.10
N VAL A 327 -1.96 2.99 2.05
CA VAL A 327 -2.22 2.20 0.84
C VAL A 327 -1.66 0.78 0.97
N LEU A 328 -2.37 -0.20 0.42
CA LEU A 328 -1.93 -1.60 0.38
C LEU A 328 -0.95 -1.86 -0.77
N LYS A 329 0.26 -2.35 -0.44
CA LYS A 329 1.25 -2.76 -1.45
C LYS A 329 2.24 -3.81 -0.95
N ALA A 330 2.77 -4.62 -1.88
CA ALA A 330 3.95 -5.43 -1.64
C ALA A 330 5.18 -4.54 -1.35
N HIS A 331 6.16 -5.09 -0.64
CA HIS A 331 7.39 -4.36 -0.31
C HIS A 331 8.54 -5.32 -0.04
N SER A 332 9.67 -5.20 -0.74
CA SER A 332 10.77 -6.16 -0.69
C SER A 332 11.26 -6.51 0.73
N TRP A 333 11.54 -5.50 1.58
CA TRP A 333 12.16 -5.73 2.90
C TRP A 333 11.18 -6.06 4.01
N ALA A 334 9.90 -5.70 3.84
CA ALA A 334 8.88 -5.92 4.85
C ALA A 334 7.90 -7.02 4.44
N GLY A 335 7.91 -7.46 3.19
CA GLY A 335 6.85 -8.25 2.57
C GLY A 335 5.69 -7.36 2.11
N ALA A 336 5.08 -6.59 3.01
CA ALA A 336 3.98 -5.68 2.69
C ALA A 336 4.10 -4.31 3.38
N THR A 337 3.44 -3.29 2.82
CA THR A 337 3.16 -2.00 3.45
C THR A 337 1.65 -1.88 3.65
N ILE A 338 1.25 -1.80 4.92
CA ILE A 338 -0.13 -1.71 5.43
C ILE A 338 -0.09 -0.79 6.68
N ALA A 339 -0.97 -0.92 7.68
CA ALA A 339 -1.10 0.01 8.80
C ALA A 339 0.16 0.11 9.66
N VAL A 340 0.64 -1.01 10.20
CA VAL A 340 1.80 -0.95 11.12
C VAL A 340 3.03 -0.38 10.44
N LYS A 341 3.33 -0.79 9.21
CA LYS A 341 4.48 -0.25 8.47
C LYS A 341 4.32 1.23 8.10
N ASN A 342 3.08 1.74 7.99
CA ASN A 342 2.85 3.14 7.66
C ASN A 342 3.48 4.09 8.68
N TRP A 343 3.64 3.63 9.93
CA TRP A 343 4.25 4.37 11.03
C TRP A 343 5.75 4.62 10.89
N ILE A 344 6.44 4.04 9.89
CA ILE A 344 7.79 4.54 9.56
C ILE A 344 7.70 6.01 9.08
N GLY A 345 6.55 6.44 8.55
CA GLY A 345 6.27 7.84 8.20
C GLY A 345 6.04 8.78 9.40
N THR A 346 6.09 8.29 10.65
CA THR A 346 5.93 9.11 11.86
C THR A 346 7.23 9.21 12.68
N LEU A 347 8.32 8.60 12.24
CA LEU A 347 9.63 8.67 12.91
C LEU A 347 10.66 9.34 11.99
N THR A 348 11.73 9.88 12.58
CA THR A 348 12.82 10.44 11.78
C THR A 348 13.77 9.33 11.29
N THR A 349 14.02 9.31 9.98
CA THR A 349 15.02 8.44 9.34
C THR A 349 16.35 9.15 9.08
N ALA A 350 16.45 10.43 9.44
CA ALA A 350 17.63 11.24 9.21
C ALA A 350 18.84 10.74 10.00
N HIS A 351 20.03 11.01 9.47
CA HIS A 351 21.32 10.68 10.09
C HIS A 351 21.45 9.21 10.49
N ALA A 352 21.03 8.30 9.61
CA ALA A 352 20.94 6.88 9.94
C ALA A 352 22.24 6.25 10.46
N ASN A 353 23.40 6.73 9.98
CA ASN A 353 24.71 6.30 10.47
C ASN A 353 24.91 6.57 11.97
N SER A 354 24.62 7.78 12.45
CA SER A 354 24.83 8.14 13.85
C SER A 354 23.70 7.67 14.76
N ARG A 355 22.46 7.65 14.27
CA ARG A 355 21.28 7.28 15.08
C ARG A 355 21.09 5.77 15.22
N TYR A 356 21.33 5.03 14.13
CA TYR A 356 20.97 3.61 14.02
C TYR A 356 22.14 2.71 13.58
N GLY A 357 23.35 3.24 13.40
CA GLY A 357 24.49 2.45 12.90
C GLY A 357 24.42 2.16 11.39
N GLY A 358 23.67 2.96 10.64
CA GLY A 358 23.58 2.90 9.18
C GLY A 358 22.23 2.44 8.66
N TRP A 359 22.02 2.59 7.35
CA TRP A 359 20.71 2.40 6.74
C TRP A 359 20.21 0.94 6.82
N ASN A 360 21.13 -0.02 6.66
CA ASN A 360 20.81 -1.43 6.83
C ASN A 360 20.44 -1.74 8.27
N SER A 361 21.26 -1.30 9.24
CA SER A 361 21.03 -1.53 10.67
C SER A 361 19.70 -0.96 11.14
N MET A 362 19.35 0.25 10.70
CA MET A 362 18.04 0.85 10.98
C MET A 362 16.89 -0.07 10.58
N HIS A 363 16.90 -0.62 9.36
CA HIS A 363 15.85 -1.54 8.93
C HIS A 363 15.92 -2.91 9.61
N THR A 364 17.10 -3.54 9.61
CA THR A 364 17.25 -4.95 10.00
C THR A 364 17.31 -5.17 11.50
N ASN A 365 17.76 -4.16 12.26
CA ASN A 365 17.98 -4.27 13.70
C ASN A 365 16.93 -3.49 14.51
N TYR A 366 16.36 -2.42 13.96
CA TYR A 366 15.39 -1.58 14.66
C TYR A 366 13.96 -1.73 14.12
N LEU A 367 13.73 -1.44 12.84
CA LEU A 367 12.36 -1.37 12.29
C LEU A 367 11.69 -2.74 12.17
N PHE A 368 12.38 -3.73 11.58
CA PHE A 368 11.80 -5.03 11.21
C PHE A 368 12.24 -6.19 12.10
N ALA A 369 13.25 -5.99 12.94
CA ALA A 369 13.73 -6.97 13.91
C ALA A 369 12.81 -7.03 15.16
N PRO A 370 13.05 -7.98 16.08
CA PRO A 370 12.33 -8.05 17.36
C PRO A 370 12.37 -6.78 18.21
N TYR A 371 13.29 -5.85 17.93
CA TYR A 371 13.27 -4.53 18.56
C TYR A 371 11.99 -3.75 18.24
N ALA A 372 11.43 -3.93 17.04
CA ALA A 372 10.13 -3.42 16.64
C ALA A 372 9.96 -1.90 16.82
N LEU A 373 10.94 -1.10 16.41
CA LEU A 373 10.91 0.36 16.58
C LEU A 373 9.63 1.00 16.02
N VAL A 374 9.13 0.50 14.90
CA VAL A 374 7.87 0.99 14.30
C VAL A 374 6.69 0.84 15.26
N ALA A 375 6.56 -0.33 15.88
CA ALA A 375 5.55 -0.62 16.89
C ALA A 375 5.74 0.20 18.17
N ARG A 376 7.00 0.47 18.56
CA ARG A 376 7.30 1.34 19.71
C ARG A 376 6.86 2.77 19.48
N VAL A 377 7.09 3.30 18.28
CA VAL A 377 6.63 4.64 17.90
C VAL A 377 5.10 4.67 17.79
N MET A 378 4.47 3.64 17.23
CA MET A 378 3.01 3.52 17.24
C MET A 378 2.44 3.52 18.65
N ALA A 379 3.06 2.81 19.59
CA ALA A 379 2.56 2.68 20.95
C ALA A 379 2.57 4.01 21.74
N VAL A 380 3.42 4.97 21.39
CA VAL A 380 3.42 6.27 22.09
C VAL A 380 2.24 7.15 21.69
N THR A 381 1.60 6.87 20.55
CA THR A 381 0.42 7.59 20.06
C THR A 381 -0.46 6.69 19.22
N TYR A 382 -1.05 5.67 19.85
CA TYR A 382 -1.77 4.63 19.11
C TYR A 382 -2.92 5.20 18.25
N PRO A 383 -3.03 4.85 16.96
CA PRO A 383 -4.10 5.37 16.09
C PRO A 383 -5.46 4.89 16.59
N LYS A 384 -6.46 5.76 16.54
CA LYS A 384 -7.84 5.42 16.92
C LYS A 384 -8.55 4.61 15.84
N LEU A 385 -8.11 4.73 14.59
CA LEU A 385 -8.65 4.03 13.45
C LEU A 385 -7.54 3.82 12.41
N SER A 386 -7.51 2.65 11.79
CA SER A 386 -6.73 2.38 10.58
C SER A 386 -7.69 2.11 9.43
N ILE A 387 -7.55 2.83 8.32
CA ILE A 387 -8.29 2.61 7.07
C ILE A 387 -7.28 2.18 6.00
N ILE A 388 -7.46 0.99 5.44
CA ILE A 388 -6.55 0.47 4.41
C ILE A 388 -7.14 0.73 3.04
N ASP A 389 -6.50 1.61 2.29
CA ASP A 389 -6.81 1.83 0.89
C ASP A 389 -6.21 0.70 0.02
N ALA A 390 -7.08 -0.17 -0.45
CA ALA A 390 -6.78 -1.25 -1.39
C ALA A 390 -7.63 -1.10 -2.66
N ALA A 391 -7.94 0.14 -3.09
CA ALA A 391 -8.64 0.35 -4.35
C ALA A 391 -7.82 -0.22 -5.51
N TRP A 392 -6.55 0.17 -5.59
CA TRP A 392 -5.53 -0.53 -6.35
C TRP A 392 -4.42 -1.02 -5.44
N THR A 393 -3.88 -2.20 -5.77
CA THR A 393 -2.86 -2.88 -4.99
C THR A 393 -1.66 -3.21 -5.86
N THR A 394 -0.48 -2.70 -5.48
CA THR A 394 0.79 -3.03 -6.14
C THR A 394 1.31 -4.37 -5.63
N THR A 395 1.63 -5.29 -6.55
CA THR A 395 1.90 -6.71 -6.25
C THR A 395 3.39 -7.07 -6.19
N ASP A 396 4.27 -6.19 -6.65
CA ASP A 396 5.74 -6.37 -6.65
C ASP A 396 6.48 -5.30 -5.79
N GLY A 397 5.83 -4.17 -5.56
CA GLY A 397 6.31 -3.07 -4.74
C GLY A 397 6.47 -1.75 -5.49
N PRO A 398 6.94 -0.70 -4.81
CA PRO A 398 6.66 0.70 -5.18
C PRO A 398 7.37 1.23 -6.44
N VAL A 399 8.22 0.41 -7.08
CA VAL A 399 9.07 0.83 -8.21
C VAL A 399 8.61 0.28 -9.56
N ASN A 400 7.56 -0.56 -9.61
CA ASN A 400 7.18 -1.25 -10.84
C ASN A 400 5.69 -1.11 -11.19
N LEU A 401 5.40 -0.28 -12.19
CA LEU A 401 4.05 0.13 -12.55
C LEU A 401 3.28 -0.94 -13.32
N SER A 402 3.96 -1.96 -13.85
CA SER A 402 3.30 -3.05 -14.58
C SER A 402 2.67 -4.11 -13.66
N TRP A 403 2.81 -3.95 -12.35
CA TRP A 403 2.39 -4.92 -11.33
C TRP A 403 1.40 -4.31 -10.35
N VAL A 404 0.33 -3.70 -10.88
CA VAL A 404 -0.77 -3.12 -10.10
C VAL A 404 -2.07 -3.82 -10.49
N GLN A 405 -2.93 -4.11 -9.52
CA GLN A 405 -4.25 -4.72 -9.72
C GLN A 405 -5.33 -3.80 -9.16
N ASN A 406 -6.45 -3.65 -9.89
CA ASN A 406 -7.64 -2.97 -9.38
C ASN A 406 -8.42 -3.94 -8.48
N THR A 407 -8.17 -3.88 -7.19
CA THR A 407 -8.80 -4.76 -6.20
C THR A 407 -10.16 -4.25 -5.74
N GLN A 408 -10.43 -2.94 -5.88
CA GLN A 408 -11.68 -2.28 -5.49
C GLN A 408 -12.05 -2.54 -4.02
N MET A 409 -11.06 -2.57 -3.13
CA MET A 409 -11.25 -2.93 -1.73
C MET A 409 -10.94 -1.78 -0.78
N LEU A 410 -11.63 -1.75 0.34
CA LEU A 410 -11.41 -0.78 1.41
C LEU A 410 -11.69 -1.47 2.74
N LEU A 411 -10.83 -1.24 3.73
CA LEU A 411 -10.94 -1.90 5.03
C LEU A 411 -10.76 -0.90 6.16
N ALA A 412 -11.34 -1.17 7.32
CA ALA A 412 -11.08 -0.42 8.53
C ALA A 412 -10.99 -1.32 9.76
N SER A 413 -10.21 -0.88 10.76
CA SER A 413 -10.14 -1.52 12.07
C SER A 413 -9.58 -0.54 13.09
N THR A 414 -10.00 -0.64 14.35
CA THR A 414 -9.35 0.02 15.50
C THR A 414 -8.08 -0.73 15.94
N ASP A 415 -7.86 -1.94 15.41
CA ASP A 415 -6.64 -2.73 15.53
C ASP A 415 -5.84 -2.69 14.20
N PRO A 416 -4.71 -1.96 14.15
CA PRO A 416 -3.84 -1.86 12.99
C PRO A 416 -3.16 -3.20 12.66
N VAL A 417 -2.95 -4.09 13.63
CA VAL A 417 -2.39 -5.43 13.40
C VAL A 417 -3.43 -6.31 12.71
N ALA A 418 -4.68 -6.30 13.17
CA ALA A 418 -5.77 -7.08 12.56
C ALA A 418 -6.01 -6.68 11.10
N SER A 419 -6.13 -5.38 10.82
CA SER A 419 -6.27 -4.89 9.44
C SER A 419 -5.04 -5.21 8.58
N SER A 420 -3.84 -5.12 9.15
CA SER A 420 -2.58 -5.49 8.49
C SER A 420 -2.48 -6.98 8.19
N TRP A 421 -2.94 -7.85 9.08
CA TRP A 421 -2.98 -9.29 8.86
C TRP A 421 -4.00 -9.64 7.77
N TYR A 422 -5.24 -9.15 7.92
CA TYR A 422 -6.34 -9.46 7.02
C TYR A 422 -6.04 -9.03 5.58
N ALA A 423 -5.63 -7.77 5.39
CA ALA A 423 -5.33 -7.24 4.06
C ALA A 423 -4.16 -7.99 3.39
N ALA A 424 -3.12 -8.35 4.16
CA ALA A 424 -2.02 -9.13 3.62
C ALA A 424 -2.45 -10.53 3.19
N LYS A 425 -3.25 -11.22 4.02
CA LYS A 425 -3.66 -12.60 3.78
C LYS A 425 -4.65 -12.75 2.65
N TYR A 426 -5.70 -11.92 2.64
CA TYR A 426 -6.86 -12.14 1.76
C TYR A 426 -6.88 -11.25 0.53
N ILE A 427 -6.12 -10.14 0.52
CA ILE A 427 -6.08 -9.23 -0.62
C ILE A 427 -4.72 -9.31 -1.32
N LEU A 428 -3.63 -9.03 -0.61
CA LEU A 428 -2.32 -8.90 -1.23
C LEU A 428 -1.71 -10.25 -1.62
N THR A 429 -1.66 -11.22 -0.71
CA THR A 429 -0.99 -12.52 -0.95
C THR A 429 -1.54 -13.28 -2.16
N PRO A 430 -2.86 -13.33 -2.40
CA PRO A 430 -3.42 -13.99 -3.59
C PRO A 430 -2.95 -13.40 -4.92
N ILE A 431 -2.55 -12.12 -4.95
CA ILE A 431 -2.19 -11.40 -6.18
C ILE A 431 -0.71 -11.00 -6.23
N ALA A 432 0.03 -11.16 -5.13
CA ALA A 432 1.43 -10.76 -5.00
C ALA A 432 2.32 -11.52 -5.99
N ARG A 433 3.34 -10.84 -6.53
CA ARG A 433 4.38 -11.48 -7.36
C ARG A 433 5.17 -12.52 -6.57
N PHE A 434 5.39 -12.24 -5.28
CA PHE A 434 6.08 -13.11 -4.34
C PHE A 434 5.14 -13.44 -3.17
N PRO A 435 4.11 -14.29 -3.37
CA PRO A 435 3.09 -14.55 -2.36
C PRO A 435 3.69 -15.10 -1.07
N ASN A 436 4.73 -15.93 -1.19
CA ASN A 436 5.46 -16.47 -0.05
C ASN A 436 6.13 -15.41 0.83
N ALA A 437 6.39 -14.19 0.31
CA ALA A 437 7.00 -13.11 1.08
C ALA A 437 5.96 -12.22 1.78
N THR A 438 4.74 -12.14 1.22
CA THR A 438 3.63 -11.32 1.72
C THR A 438 2.71 -12.09 2.67
N ASP A 439 2.72 -13.42 2.62
CA ASP A 439 1.87 -14.30 3.43
C ASP A 439 2.16 -14.11 4.93
N PRO A 440 1.19 -13.59 5.71
CA PRO A 440 1.36 -13.38 7.15
C PRO A 440 1.32 -14.68 7.95
N ASP A 441 0.77 -15.78 7.43
CA ASP A 441 0.65 -17.06 8.14
C ASP A 441 1.80 -18.02 7.82
N ARG A 442 2.53 -17.76 6.74
CA ARG A 442 3.71 -18.55 6.39
C ARG A 442 4.85 -18.26 7.35
N ILE A 443 5.05 -19.16 8.30
CA ILE A 443 6.15 -19.12 9.28
C ILE A 443 7.49 -18.84 8.59
N GLY A 444 8.15 -17.77 9.03
CA GLY A 444 9.47 -17.37 8.54
C GLY A 444 9.45 -16.57 7.24
N SER A 445 8.29 -16.28 6.65
CA SER A 445 8.19 -15.32 5.55
C SER A 445 8.65 -13.93 5.99
N THR A 446 8.93 -13.05 5.03
CA THR A 446 9.33 -11.67 5.34
C THR A 446 8.24 -10.93 6.11
N TYR A 447 6.99 -10.96 5.63
CA TYR A 447 5.90 -10.27 6.30
C TYR A 447 5.50 -10.92 7.62
N ASN A 448 5.42 -12.26 7.68
CA ASN A 448 5.15 -12.99 8.93
C ASN A 448 6.13 -12.58 10.04
N ARG A 449 7.44 -12.51 9.76
CA ARG A 449 8.43 -12.08 10.76
C ARG A 449 8.22 -10.63 11.20
N CYS A 450 8.01 -9.72 10.26
CA CYS A 450 7.81 -8.30 10.59
C CYS A 450 6.56 -8.09 11.43
N LEU A 451 5.43 -8.65 10.99
CA LEU A 451 4.14 -8.51 11.66
C LEU A 451 4.17 -9.14 13.06
N ASN A 452 4.76 -10.33 13.22
CA ASN A 452 4.91 -10.94 14.54
C ASN A 452 5.80 -10.10 15.47
N ASN A 453 6.92 -9.56 15.00
CA ASN A 453 7.79 -8.71 15.82
C ASN A 453 7.03 -7.46 16.31
N TRP A 454 6.26 -6.82 15.44
CA TRP A 454 5.45 -5.68 15.81
C TRP A 454 4.31 -6.05 16.75
N LYS A 455 3.58 -7.13 16.44
CA LYS A 455 2.50 -7.66 17.26
C LYS A 455 2.98 -7.97 18.67
N THR A 456 4.08 -8.71 18.82
CA THR A 456 4.66 -9.07 20.12
C THR A 456 4.92 -7.83 20.99
N PHE A 457 5.47 -6.75 20.42
CA PHE A 457 5.64 -5.54 21.19
C PHE A 457 4.30 -4.88 21.56
N LEU A 458 3.40 -4.70 20.58
CA LEU A 458 2.12 -4.02 20.79
C LEU A 458 1.23 -4.76 21.79
N SER A 459 1.12 -6.09 21.69
CA SER A 459 0.33 -6.89 22.62
C SER A 459 1.02 -7.05 23.97
N ASP A 460 2.26 -7.56 23.97
CA ASP A 460 2.85 -8.09 25.20
C ASP A 460 3.50 -7.00 26.06
N SER A 461 3.97 -5.92 25.42
CA SER A 461 4.63 -4.81 26.12
C SER A 461 3.76 -3.57 26.25
N ALA A 462 2.95 -3.26 25.23
CA ALA A 462 2.14 -2.04 25.21
C ALA A 462 0.66 -2.28 25.57
N GLY A 463 0.19 -3.53 25.60
CA GLY A 463 -1.17 -3.89 26.04
C GLY A 463 -2.27 -3.53 25.03
N PHE A 464 -1.94 -3.37 23.75
CA PHE A 464 -2.91 -3.09 22.69
C PHE A 464 -3.52 -4.38 22.12
N PRO A 465 -4.77 -4.33 21.62
CA PRO A 465 -5.36 -5.45 20.89
C PRO A 465 -4.53 -5.71 19.63
N CYS A 466 -4.24 -6.98 19.35
CA CYS A 466 -3.46 -7.39 18.18
C CYS A 466 -3.92 -8.78 17.68
N THR A 467 -5.00 -8.82 16.94
CA THR A 467 -5.58 -10.05 16.38
C THR A 467 -4.87 -10.45 15.08
N MET A 468 -4.53 -11.73 14.95
CA MET A 468 -3.91 -12.29 13.74
C MET A 468 -4.48 -13.65 13.34
N ASP A 469 -5.66 -14.01 13.84
CA ASP A 469 -6.39 -15.17 13.37
C ASP A 469 -7.89 -14.90 13.31
N SER A 470 -8.64 -15.85 12.76
CA SER A 470 -10.09 -15.76 12.62
C SER A 470 -10.85 -16.56 13.69
N LEU A 471 -10.16 -17.02 14.74
CA LEU A 471 -10.71 -17.83 15.84
C LEU A 471 -10.82 -17.02 17.14
N GLU A 472 -9.97 -16.01 17.32
CA GLU A 472 -10.06 -14.90 18.28
C GLU A 472 -11.13 -13.88 17.88
#